data_AF-X0WZ24-F1
#
_entry.id   AF-X0WZ24-F1
#
_cell.length_a   1.000
_cell.length_b   1.000
_cell.length_c   1.000
_cell.angle_alpha   90.00
_cell.angle_beta   90.00
_cell.angle_gamma   90.00
#
_symmetry.space_group_name_H-M   'P 1'
#
loop_
_entity.id
_entity.type
_entity.pdbx_description
1 polymer ?
#
loop_
_entity_poly.entity_id
_entity_poly.type
_entity_poly.pdbx_seq_one_letter_code
_entity_poly.pdbx_strand_id
1 'polypeptide(L)'
;MRVISYVQPRRVVFGNGCAATCLEDTLQLGLRRVFLVTGPPVRPLVEPLVEGLRKGGVAVAVHDRVSTEPTITMLDEALQEAREWQPD
;
A
#
# COMPACT_ATOMS: atom_id res chain seq x y z
N MET A 1 0.77 28.21 28.91
CA MET A 1 0.56 26.84 28.37
C MET A 1 0.25 26.95 26.89
N ARG A 2 0.88 26.12 26.05
CA ARG A 2 0.63 26.06 24.60
C ARG A 2 -0.03 24.73 24.26
N VAL A 3 -1.06 24.76 23.43
CA VAL A 3 -1.72 23.54 22.93
C VAL A 3 -0.76 22.82 21.97
N ILE A 4 -0.61 21.51 22.18
CA ILE A 4 0.14 20.62 21.28
C ILE A 4 -0.87 19.66 20.64
N SER A 5 -0.85 19.57 19.31
CA SER A 5 -1.61 18.57 18.56
C SER A 5 -0.68 17.43 18.15
N TYR A 6 -1.15 16.20 18.29
CA TYR A 6 -0.42 15.00 17.92
C TYR A 6 -1.35 14.03 17.17
N VAL A 7 -0.97 13.67 15.95
CA VAL A 7 -1.74 12.79 15.07
C VAL A 7 -0.92 11.54 14.82
N GLN A 8 -1.54 10.38 15.04
CA GLN A 8 -0.96 9.07 14.79
C GLN A 8 -1.87 8.26 13.85
N PRO A 9 -1.35 7.22 13.19
CA PRO A 9 -2.18 6.21 12.56
C PRO A 9 -3.15 5.60 13.58
N ARG A 10 -4.37 5.26 13.13
CA ARG A 10 -5.39 4.65 14.00
C ARG A 10 -4.95 3.30 14.60
N ARG A 11 -4.10 2.58 13.88
CA ARG A 11 -3.55 1.28 14.27
C ARG A 11 -2.12 1.15 13.77
N VAL A 12 -1.25 0.66 14.63
CA VAL A 12 0.13 0.27 14.31
C VAL A 12 0.32 -1.15 14.84
N VAL A 13 0.72 -2.07 13.99
CA VAL A 13 1.04 -3.46 14.35
C VAL A 13 2.54 -3.67 14.16
N PHE A 14 3.21 -4.23 15.16
CA PHE A 14 4.66 -4.45 15.14
C PHE A 14 5.02 -5.79 15.80
N GLY A 15 6.20 -6.31 15.47
CA GLY A 15 6.68 -7.62 15.90
C GLY A 15 6.87 -8.59 14.73
N ASN A 16 7.53 -9.72 14.99
CA ASN A 16 7.78 -10.73 13.96
C ASN A 16 6.46 -11.28 13.41
N GLY A 17 6.31 -11.28 12.08
CA GLY A 17 5.13 -11.80 11.38
C GLY A 17 3.97 -10.81 11.24
N CYS A 18 4.07 -9.58 11.74
CA CYS A 18 2.96 -8.61 11.69
C CYS A 18 2.48 -8.23 10.28
N ALA A 19 3.31 -8.43 9.25
CA ALA A 19 2.93 -8.14 7.86
C ALA A 19 1.70 -8.95 7.38
N ALA A 20 1.48 -10.16 7.92
CA ALA A 20 0.30 -10.97 7.60
C ALA A 20 -1.01 -10.28 8.02
N THR A 21 -0.99 -9.50 9.12
CA THR A 21 -2.15 -8.74 9.58
C THR A 21 -2.55 -7.65 8.57
N CYS A 22 -1.62 -7.14 7.77
CA CYS A 22 -1.94 -6.16 6.71
C CYS A 22 -2.87 -6.76 5.64
N LEU A 23 -2.66 -8.03 5.27
CA LEU A 23 -3.53 -8.74 4.33
C LEU A 23 -4.96 -8.87 4.90
N GLU A 24 -5.06 -9.36 6.14
CA GLU A 24 -6.34 -9.56 6.82
C GLU A 24 -7.10 -8.25 6.97
N ASP A 25 -6.43 -7.20 7.43
CA ASP A 25 -7.00 -5.87 7.62
C ASP A 25 -7.49 -5.29 6.28
N THR A 26 -6.72 -5.45 5.19
CA THR A 26 -7.10 -4.94 3.87
C THR A 26 -8.31 -5.67 3.30
N LEU A 27 -8.41 -6.99 3.49
CA LEU A 27 -9.59 -7.76 3.08
C LEU A 27 -10.85 -7.34 3.87
N GLN A 28 -10.71 -7.01 5.15
CA GLN A 28 -11.81 -6.53 5.99
C GLN A 28 -12.34 -5.16 5.59
N LEU A 29 -11.57 -4.34 4.86
CA LEU A 29 -12.04 -3.08 4.30
C LEU A 29 -13.08 -3.27 3.18
N GLY A 30 -13.20 -4.48 2.61
CA GLY A 30 -14.16 -4.77 1.54
C GLY A 30 -13.81 -4.13 0.19
N LEU A 31 -12.53 -3.78 0.00
CA LEU A 31 -12.04 -3.23 -1.27
C LEU A 31 -12.06 -4.31 -2.36
N ARG A 32 -12.34 -3.89 -3.59
CA ARG A 32 -12.32 -4.71 -4.80
C ARG A 32 -11.10 -4.44 -5.67
N ARG A 33 -10.53 -3.24 -5.59
CA ARG A 33 -9.41 -2.77 -6.41
C ARG A 33 -8.40 -2.02 -5.57
N VAL A 34 -7.20 -2.56 -5.46
CA VAL A 34 -6.09 -1.96 -4.71
C VAL A 34 -4.98 -1.57 -5.68
N PHE A 35 -4.37 -0.41 -5.43
CA PHE A 35 -3.17 0.06 -6.10
C PHE A 35 -2.00 0.05 -5.12
N LEU A 36 -1.09 -0.90 -5.28
CA LEU A 36 0.07 -1.06 -4.41
C LEU A 36 1.25 -0.26 -4.96
N VAL A 37 1.76 0.68 -4.16
CA VAL A 37 2.96 1.46 -4.49
C VAL A 37 4.15 0.91 -3.71
N THR A 38 5.25 0.61 -4.40
CA THR A 38 6.47 0.07 -3.80
C THR A 38 7.71 0.44 -4.62
N GLY A 39 8.89 0.02 -4.17
CA GLY A 39 10.14 0.13 -4.89
C GLY A 39 10.65 -1.23 -5.39
N PRO A 40 11.52 -1.27 -6.41
CA PRO A 40 12.04 -2.52 -6.97
C PRO A 40 12.69 -3.46 -5.92
N PRO A 41 13.49 -2.98 -4.95
CA PRO A 41 14.10 -3.85 -3.93
C PRO A 41 13.08 -4.49 -2.98
N VAL A 42 11.93 -3.83 -2.78
CA VAL A 42 10.88 -4.27 -1.85
C VAL A 42 9.85 -5.14 -2.56
N ARG A 43 9.79 -5.10 -3.90
CA ARG A 43 8.82 -5.86 -4.70
C ARG A 43 8.71 -7.35 -4.33
N PRO A 44 9.82 -8.11 -4.18
CA PRO A 44 9.71 -9.53 -3.80
C PRO A 44 9.12 -9.75 -2.40
N LEU A 45 9.30 -8.79 -1.49
CA LEU A 45 8.84 -8.88 -0.11
C LEU A 45 7.33 -8.67 0.03
N VAL A 46 6.71 -7.95 -0.92
CA VAL A 46 5.27 -7.67 -0.93
C VAL A 46 4.47 -8.68 -1.76
N GLU A 47 5.13 -9.57 -2.49
CA GLU A 47 4.45 -10.57 -3.33
C GLU A 47 3.45 -11.45 -2.53
N PRO A 48 3.75 -11.90 -1.29
CA PRO A 48 2.76 -12.64 -0.49
C PRO A 48 1.49 -11.85 -0.19
N LEU A 49 1.60 -10.52 -0.02
CA LEU A 49 0.44 -9.63 0.18
C LEU A 49 -0.38 -9.53 -1.10
N VAL A 50 0.28 -9.30 -2.24
CA VAL A 50 -0.38 -9.21 -3.56
C VAL A 50 -1.14 -10.50 -3.87
N GLU A 51 -0.50 -11.64 -3.70
CA GLU A 51 -1.11 -12.94 -3.97
C GLU A 51 -2.23 -13.27 -2.97
N GLY A 52 -2.07 -12.89 -1.71
CA GLY A 52 -3.13 -13.00 -0.71
C GLY A 52 -4.38 -12.20 -1.07
N LEU A 53 -4.19 -10.95 -1.50
CA LEU A 53 -5.29 -10.06 -1.91
C LEU A 53 -6.00 -10.59 -3.15
N ARG A 54 -5.25 -11.03 -4.16
CA ARG A 54 -5.81 -11.65 -5.38
C ARG A 54 -6.61 -12.91 -5.07
N LYS A 55 -6.10 -13.78 -4.20
CA LYS A 55 -6.84 -14.97 -3.72
C LYS A 55 -8.12 -14.60 -2.98
N GLY A 56 -8.11 -13.47 -2.27
CA GLY A 56 -9.30 -12.89 -1.62
C GLY A 56 -10.28 -12.21 -2.58
N GLY A 57 -10.03 -12.25 -3.90
CA GLY A 57 -10.90 -11.66 -4.91
C GLY A 57 -10.66 -10.18 -5.19
N VAL A 58 -9.57 -9.60 -4.66
CA VAL A 58 -9.21 -8.19 -4.87
C VAL A 58 -8.32 -8.07 -6.10
N ALA A 59 -8.68 -7.17 -7.03
CA ALA A 59 -7.83 -6.83 -8.15
C ALA A 59 -6.68 -5.92 -7.68
N VAL A 60 -5.43 -6.33 -7.91
CA VAL A 60 -4.25 -5.57 -7.46
C VAL A 60 -3.40 -5.15 -8.64
N ALA A 61 -3.27 -3.84 -8.83
CA ALA A 61 -2.24 -3.22 -9.66
C ALA A 61 -1.03 -2.87 -8.79
N VAL A 62 0.18 -3.02 -9.33
CA VAL A 62 1.42 -2.75 -8.58
C VAL A 62 2.30 -1.78 -9.36
N HIS A 63 2.56 -0.64 -8.75
CA HIS A 63 3.53 0.36 -9.20
C HIS A 63 4.81 0.19 -8.39
N ASP A 64 5.86 -0.35 -9.00
CA ASP A 64 7.13 -0.69 -8.36
C ASP A 64 8.31 0.17 -8.83
N ARG A 65 8.04 1.39 -9.29
CA ARG A 65 9.05 2.29 -9.88
C ARG A 65 9.62 3.32 -8.90
N VAL A 66 9.31 3.24 -7.61
CA VAL A 66 9.90 4.09 -6.56
C VAL A 66 11.33 3.60 -6.25
N SER A 67 12.28 4.00 -7.09
CA SER A 67 13.65 3.45 -7.09
C SER A 67 14.66 4.27 -6.29
N THR A 68 14.34 5.53 -5.97
CA THR A 68 15.20 6.47 -5.26
C THR A 68 14.34 7.37 -4.34
N GLU A 69 14.93 8.44 -3.81
CA GLU A 69 14.16 9.50 -3.14
C GLU A 69 13.01 9.96 -4.07
N PRO A 70 11.74 9.83 -3.66
CA PRO A 70 10.62 10.12 -4.54
C PRO A 70 10.64 11.57 -5.03
N THR A 71 10.55 11.75 -6.34
CA THR A 71 10.40 13.08 -6.95
C THR A 71 8.93 13.41 -7.22
N ILE A 72 8.64 14.68 -7.50
CA ILE A 72 7.29 15.10 -7.94
C ILE A 72 6.89 14.35 -9.22
N THR A 73 7.82 14.15 -10.16
CA THR A 73 7.55 13.37 -11.38
C THR A 73 7.15 11.93 -11.07
N MET A 74 7.81 11.27 -10.13
CA MET A 74 7.43 9.91 -9.71
C MET A 74 6.02 9.88 -9.10
N LEU A 75 5.67 10.90 -8.30
CA LEU A 75 4.32 11.04 -7.75
C LEU A 75 3.29 11.21 -8.87
N ASP A 76 3.54 12.12 -9.82
CA ASP A 76 2.61 12.40 -10.91
C ASP A 76 2.37 11.17 -11.79
N GLU A 77 3.42 10.40 -12.08
CA GLU A 77 3.33 9.13 -12.82
C GLU A 77 2.51 8.08 -12.06
N ALA A 78 2.81 7.87 -10.78
CA ALA A 78 2.07 6.90 -9.95
C ALA A 78 0.60 7.31 -9.79
N LEU A 79 0.33 8.60 -9.64
CA LEU A 79 -1.01 9.15 -9.50
C LEU A 79 -1.80 9.07 -10.80
N GLN A 80 -1.17 9.29 -11.96
CA GLN A 80 -1.80 9.08 -13.26
C GLN A 80 -2.19 7.61 -13.43
N GLU A 81 -1.28 6.69 -13.16
CA GLU A 81 -1.54 5.25 -13.26
C GLU A 81 -2.67 4.81 -12.31
N ALA A 82 -2.66 5.32 -11.07
CA ALA A 82 -3.74 5.06 -10.12
C ALA A 82 -5.09 5.62 -10.62
N ARG A 83 -5.13 6.82 -11.20
CA ARG A 83 -6.38 7.41 -11.73
C ARG A 83 -6.93 6.59 -12.91
N GLU A 84 -6.06 6.14 -13.80
CA GLU A 84 -6.45 5.27 -14.91
C GLU A 84 -6.93 3.90 -14.41
N TRP A 85 -6.25 3.37 -13.40
CA TRP A 85 -6.63 2.13 -12.74
C TRP A 85 -7.90 2.27 -11.90
N GLN A 86 -8.28 3.44 -11.37
CA GLN A 86 -9.46 3.61 -10.50
C GLN A 86 -9.52 2.57 -9.34
N PRO A 87 -8.53 2.53 -8.44
CA PRO A 87 -8.65 1.81 -7.18
C PRO A 87 -9.78 2.40 -6.34
N ASP A 88 -10.32 1.61 -5.40
CA ASP A 88 -11.32 2.08 -4.43
C ASP A 88 -10.69 3.07 -3.42
#